data_AF-A0A6P0DW21-F1
#
_entry.id   AF-A0A6P0DW21-F1
#
_cell.length_a   1.000
_cell.length_b   1.000
_cell.length_c   1.000
_cell.angle_alpha   90.00
_cell.angle_beta   90.00
_cell.angle_gamma   90.00
#
_symmetry.space_group_name_H-M   'P 1'
#
loop_
_entity.id
_entity.type
_entity.pdbx_description
1 polymer ?
#
loop_
_entity_poly.entity_id
_entity_poly.type
_entity_poly.pdbx_seq_one_letter_code
_entity_poly.pdbx_strand_id
1 'polypeptide(L)'
;EGPFDGEEAITLMADLDAGATGVMSSAMLPDLIRPVIEHHKAGDRQQAAKAYEHILPLINYENRQCGLRAAKTVMMEGGVIKSDHVRHPLEPLHPATRAGLLELAQGVNPLALSWGK
;
A
#
# COMPACT_ATOMS: atom_id res chain seq x y z
N GLU A 1 20.76 -8.07 0.62
CA GLU A 1 21.47 -6.92 0.02
C GLU A 1 21.20 -6.94 -1.47
N GLY A 2 20.87 -5.79 -2.06
CA GLY A 2 20.50 -5.65 -3.46
C GLY A 2 19.78 -4.33 -3.70
N PRO A 3 19.58 -3.90 -4.95
CA PRO A 3 18.87 -2.66 -5.25
C PRO A 3 17.40 -2.80 -4.83
N PHE A 4 16.91 -1.78 -4.11
CA PHE A 4 15.54 -1.72 -3.59
C PHE A 4 14.82 -0.50 -4.19
N ASP A 5 13.53 -0.65 -4.44
CA ASP A 5 12.59 0.45 -4.75
C ASP A 5 11.99 1.04 -3.44
N GLY A 6 11.18 2.08 -3.55
CA GLY A 6 10.34 2.67 -2.51
C GLY A 6 8.99 3.12 -3.05
N GLU A 7 8.71 4.42 -2.94
CA GLU A 7 7.52 5.13 -3.47
C GLU A 7 6.19 4.36 -3.32
N GLU A 8 5.95 3.84 -2.12
CA GLU A 8 4.75 3.06 -1.77
C GLU A 8 4.52 1.79 -2.62
N ALA A 9 5.49 1.39 -3.45
CA ALA A 9 5.42 0.37 -4.49
C ALA A 9 4.68 0.79 -5.79
N ILE A 10 4.57 2.09 -6.11
CA ILE A 10 3.84 2.57 -7.32
C ILE A 10 4.49 2.18 -8.66
N THR A 11 5.77 1.82 -8.65
CA THR A 11 6.55 1.39 -9.83
C THR A 11 7.02 -0.06 -9.74
N LEU A 12 6.55 -0.81 -8.74
CA LEU A 12 7.09 -2.10 -8.32
C LEU A 12 7.35 -3.09 -9.45
N MET A 13 6.39 -3.30 -10.36
CA MET A 13 6.57 -4.27 -11.46
C MET A 13 7.71 -3.88 -12.40
N ALA A 14 7.87 -2.59 -12.70
CA ALA A 14 8.95 -2.11 -13.55
C ALA A 14 10.31 -2.25 -12.86
N ASP A 15 10.36 -1.97 -11.55
CA ASP A 15 11.60 -2.06 -10.77
C ASP A 15 12.03 -3.51 -10.56
N LEU A 16 11.07 -4.42 -10.31
CA LEU A 16 11.34 -5.86 -10.27
C LEU A 16 11.87 -6.37 -11.61
N ASP A 17 11.26 -5.96 -12.73
CA ASP A 17 11.76 -6.28 -14.07
C ASP A 17 13.16 -5.69 -14.35
N ALA A 18 13.51 -4.56 -13.70
CA ALA A 18 14.84 -3.94 -13.76
C ALA A 18 15.88 -4.57 -12.82
N GLY A 19 15.48 -5.57 -12.02
CA GLY A 19 16.38 -6.31 -11.13
C GLY A 19 16.32 -5.89 -9.66
N ALA A 20 15.33 -5.11 -9.24
CA ALA A 20 15.08 -4.87 -7.83
C ALA A 20 14.82 -6.18 -7.09
N THR A 21 15.38 -6.31 -5.90
CA THR A 21 15.27 -7.55 -5.07
C THR A 21 14.46 -7.32 -3.79
N GLY A 22 13.97 -6.10 -3.61
CA GLY A 22 13.16 -5.66 -2.48
C GLY A 22 12.53 -4.29 -2.76
N VAL A 23 11.62 -3.89 -1.89
CA VAL A 23 10.93 -2.59 -1.95
C VAL A 23 10.66 -2.10 -0.54
N MET A 24 10.86 -0.81 -0.29
CA MET A 24 10.37 -0.11 0.90
C MET A 24 8.97 0.42 0.61
N SER A 25 7.98 -0.48 0.71
CA SER A 25 6.62 -0.24 0.21
C SER A 25 5.73 0.54 1.17
N SER A 26 4.47 0.71 0.76
CA SER A 26 3.39 1.09 1.65
C SER A 26 3.34 0.21 2.92
N ALA A 27 3.12 0.87 4.05
CA ALA A 27 2.88 0.21 5.34
C ALA A 27 1.42 -0.22 5.54
N MET A 28 0.52 0.18 4.64
CA MET A 28 -0.93 -0.08 4.74
C MET A 28 -1.32 -1.50 4.29
N LEU A 29 -0.61 -2.05 3.31
CA LEU A 29 -0.94 -3.32 2.65
C LEU A 29 0.28 -4.24 2.37
N PRO A 30 1.28 -4.36 3.27
CA PRO A 30 2.45 -5.21 3.01
C PRO A 30 2.09 -6.69 2.80
N ASP A 31 0.96 -7.14 3.39
CA ASP A 31 0.39 -8.47 3.19
C ASP A 31 -0.03 -8.74 1.74
N LEU A 32 -0.45 -7.71 1.02
CA LEU A 32 -0.89 -7.82 -0.38
C LEU A 32 0.23 -7.50 -1.39
N ILE A 33 1.21 -6.67 -1.00
CA ILE A 33 2.39 -6.37 -1.83
C ILE A 33 3.35 -7.56 -1.87
N ARG A 34 3.52 -8.28 -0.75
CA ARG A 34 4.42 -9.43 -0.66
C ARG A 34 4.17 -10.51 -1.74
N PRO A 35 2.92 -10.94 -2.01
CA PRO A 35 2.63 -11.87 -3.11
C PRO A 35 3.15 -11.42 -4.48
N VAL A 36 3.12 -10.11 -4.80
CA VAL A 36 3.66 -9.60 -6.08
C VAL A 36 5.15 -9.93 -6.21
N ILE A 37 5.91 -9.66 -5.15
CA ILE A 37 7.36 -9.92 -5.10
C ILE A 37 7.64 -11.43 -5.13
N GLU A 38 6.85 -12.23 -4.39
CA GLU A 38 7.03 -13.68 -4.35
C GLU A 38 6.73 -14.34 -5.71
N HIS A 39 5.67 -13.92 -6.40
CA HIS A 39 5.37 -14.39 -7.75
C HIS A 39 6.45 -14.00 -8.76
N HIS A 40 6.91 -12.75 -8.73
CA HIS A 40 7.97 -12.29 -9.62
C HIS A 40 9.28 -13.06 -9.39
N LYS A 41 9.69 -13.22 -8.13
CA LYS A 41 10.88 -13.98 -7.74
C LYS A 41 10.79 -15.46 -8.12
N ALA A 42 9.59 -16.04 -8.14
CA ALA A 42 9.34 -17.41 -8.60
C ALA A 42 9.39 -17.56 -10.14
N GLY A 43 9.59 -16.46 -10.88
CA GLY A 43 9.53 -16.43 -12.34
C GLY A 43 8.11 -16.36 -12.91
N ASP A 44 7.09 -16.28 -12.06
CA ASP A 44 5.69 -16.16 -12.45
C ASP A 44 5.29 -14.69 -12.60
N ARG A 45 5.86 -14.05 -13.63
CA ARG A 45 5.62 -12.64 -13.92
C ARG A 45 4.14 -12.34 -14.19
N GLN A 46 3.39 -13.29 -14.73
CA GLN A 46 1.97 -13.10 -15.05
C GLN A 46 1.14 -12.99 -13.76
N GLN A 47 1.36 -13.88 -12.80
CA GLN A 47 0.68 -13.80 -11.50
C GLN A 47 1.14 -12.58 -10.70
N ALA A 48 2.41 -12.18 -10.79
CA ALA A 48 2.89 -10.93 -10.20
C ALA A 48 2.13 -9.72 -10.76
N ALA A 49 2.01 -9.62 -12.09
CA ALA A 49 1.29 -8.53 -12.74
C ALA A 49 -0.20 -8.50 -12.35
N LYS A 50 -0.85 -9.66 -12.27
CA LYS A 50 -2.26 -9.76 -11.85
C LYS A 50 -2.46 -9.35 -10.39
N ALA A 51 -1.58 -9.80 -9.50
CA ALA A 51 -1.61 -9.39 -8.10
C ALA A 51 -1.35 -7.88 -7.96
N TYR A 52 -0.43 -7.33 -8.76
CA TYR A 52 -0.14 -5.90 -8.78
C TYR A 52 -1.32 -5.08 -9.29
N GLU A 53 -1.94 -5.48 -10.40
CA GLU A 53 -3.14 -4.84 -10.96
C GLU A 53 -4.26 -4.73 -9.93
N HIS A 54 -4.47 -5.79 -9.13
CA HIS A 54 -5.50 -5.82 -8.10
C HIS A 54 -5.32 -4.73 -7.03
N ILE A 55 -4.08 -4.44 -6.64
CA ILE A 55 -3.76 -3.52 -5.55
C ILE A 55 -3.33 -2.12 -6.02
N LEU A 56 -3.02 -1.96 -7.30
CA LEU A 56 -2.51 -0.72 -7.88
C LEU A 56 -3.43 0.50 -7.65
N PRO A 57 -4.77 0.40 -7.73
CA PRO A 57 -5.64 1.55 -7.44
C PRO A 57 -5.43 2.10 -6.03
N LEU A 58 -5.25 1.23 -5.03
CA LEU A 58 -5.05 1.62 -3.65
C LEU A 58 -3.63 2.19 -3.42
N ILE A 59 -2.60 1.58 -4.01
CA ILE A 59 -1.22 2.11 -3.99
C ILE A 59 -1.16 3.50 -4.62
N ASN A 60 -1.79 3.68 -5.79
CA ASN A 60 -1.84 4.96 -6.48
C ASN A 60 -2.59 6.02 -5.66
N TYR A 61 -3.69 5.66 -5.01
CA TYR A 61 -4.44 6.58 -4.17
C TYR A 61 -3.65 7.00 -2.93
N GLU A 62 -2.91 6.08 -2.33
CA GLU A 62 -1.95 6.39 -1.27
C GLU A 62 -0.89 7.37 -1.76
N ASN A 63 -0.15 7.03 -2.82
CA ASN A 63 0.95 7.82 -3.36
C ASN A 63 0.51 9.24 -3.77
N ARG A 64 -0.66 9.37 -4.43
CA ARG A 64 -1.08 10.64 -5.04
C ARG A 64 -2.01 11.49 -4.18
N GLN A 65 -2.83 10.89 -3.32
CA GLN A 65 -3.89 11.62 -2.60
C GLN A 65 -3.63 11.70 -1.10
N CYS A 66 -3.04 10.66 -0.50
CA CYS A 66 -2.98 10.54 0.95
C CYS A 66 -1.58 10.77 1.52
N GLY A 67 -0.55 10.30 0.82
CA GLY A 67 0.82 10.17 1.33
C GLY A 67 0.86 9.39 2.65
N LEU A 68 1.77 9.79 3.54
CA LEU A 68 2.03 9.16 4.85
C LEU A 68 0.81 9.02 5.79
N ARG A 69 -0.31 9.68 5.49
CA ARG A 69 -1.55 9.63 6.28
C ARG A 69 -2.36 8.36 5.99
N ALA A 70 -2.18 7.72 4.84
CA ALA A 70 -3.00 6.58 4.41
C ALA A 70 -2.94 5.42 5.41
N ALA A 71 -1.72 4.92 5.67
CA ALA A 71 -1.50 3.79 6.57
C ALA A 71 -2.12 4.03 7.95
N LYS A 72 -1.93 5.22 8.53
CA LYS A 72 -2.53 5.58 9.83
C LYS A 72 -4.05 5.58 9.80
N THR A 73 -4.64 6.10 8.73
CA THR A 73 -6.09 6.17 8.56
C THR A 73 -6.70 4.76 8.51
N VAL A 74 -6.11 3.86 7.71
CA VAL A 74 -6.56 2.47 7.59
C VAL A 74 -6.33 1.68 8.88
N MET A 75 -5.16 1.86 9.52
CA MET A 75 -4.86 1.24 10.81
C MET A 75 -5.82 1.72 11.92
N MET A 76 -6.24 2.99 11.91
CA MET A 76 -7.25 3.49 12.85
C MET A 76 -8.62 2.87 12.56
N GLU A 77 -9.04 2.83 11.30
CA GLU A 77 -10.32 2.23 10.89
C GLU A 77 -10.39 0.73 11.22
N GLY A 78 -9.26 0.04 11.14
CA GLY A 78 -9.13 -1.37 11.52
C GLY A 78 -8.85 -1.65 12.99
N GLY A 79 -8.85 -0.62 13.84
CA GLY A 79 -8.66 -0.78 15.29
C GLY A 79 -7.22 -1.04 15.76
N VAL A 80 -6.23 -0.99 14.85
CA VAL A 80 -4.82 -1.23 15.15
C VAL A 80 -4.23 -0.09 15.99
N ILE A 81 -4.62 1.15 15.69
CA ILE A 81 -4.18 2.34 16.42
C ILE A 81 -5.38 3.20 16.84
N LYS A 82 -5.22 4.03 17.88
CA LYS A 82 -6.29 4.86 18.43
C LYS A 82 -6.53 6.17 17.68
N SER A 83 -5.59 6.62 16.84
CA SER A 83 -5.67 7.91 16.16
C SER A 83 -4.81 7.97 14.90
N ASP A 84 -5.37 8.53 13.83
CA ASP A 84 -4.69 8.83 12.58
C ASP A 84 -4.05 10.23 12.53
N HIS A 85 -4.17 11.01 13.61
CA HIS A 85 -3.71 12.40 13.70
C HIS A 85 -2.25 12.60 13.25
N VAL A 86 -2.00 13.64 12.45
CA VAL A 86 -0.65 14.07 12.05
C VAL A 86 -0.26 15.35 12.79
N ARG A 87 1.03 15.46 13.11
CA ARG A 87 1.56 16.66 13.76
C ARG A 87 1.62 17.82 12.76
N HIS A 88 1.24 19.01 13.21
CA HIS A 88 1.41 20.26 12.47
C HIS A 88 2.88 20.41 11.98
N PRO A 89 3.12 20.88 10.74
CA PRO A 89 2.18 21.55 9.83
C PRO A 89 1.42 20.63 8.85
N LEU A 90 1.51 19.31 8.99
CA LEU A 90 0.73 18.41 8.14
C LEU A 90 -0.76 18.50 8.51
N GLU A 91 -1.60 18.66 7.50
CA GLU A 91 -3.05 18.68 7.66
C GLU A 91 -3.64 17.25 7.58
N PRO A 92 -4.74 16.99 8.31
CA PRO A 92 -5.51 15.76 8.16
C PRO A 92 -5.97 15.53 6.71
N LEU A 93 -6.36 14.29 6.39
CA LEU A 93 -7.00 14.03 5.10
C LEU A 93 -8.31 14.81 4.98
N HIS A 94 -8.54 15.39 3.81
CA HIS A 94 -9.86 15.92 3.48
C HIS A 94 -10.91 14.80 3.57
N PRO A 95 -12.14 15.05 4.07
CA PRO A 95 -13.14 14.00 4.26
C PRO A 95 -13.43 13.16 3.01
N ALA A 96 -13.49 13.80 1.83
CA ALA A 96 -13.68 13.08 0.57
C ALA A 96 -12.48 12.17 0.21
N THR A 97 -11.26 12.61 0.49
CA THR A 97 -10.05 11.79 0.29
C THR A 97 -10.03 10.61 1.24
N ARG A 98 -10.40 10.81 2.51
CA ARG A 98 -10.54 9.72 3.48
C ARG A 98 -11.58 8.68 3.01
N ALA A 99 -12.73 9.13 2.51
CA ALA A 99 -13.77 8.23 2.02
C ALA A 99 -13.28 7.38 0.83
N GLY A 100 -12.64 8.00 -0.17
CA GLY A 100 -12.10 7.28 -1.32
C GLY A 100 -10.98 6.28 -0.95
N LEU A 101 -10.13 6.64 0.02
CA LEU A 101 -9.13 5.72 0.56
C LEU A 101 -9.78 4.46 1.16
N LEU A 102 -10.80 4.64 2.00
CA LEU A 102 -11.45 3.53 2.69
C LEU A 102 -12.27 2.66 1.73
N GLU A 103 -12.90 3.25 0.70
CA GLU A 103 -13.58 2.51 -0.37
C GLU A 103 -12.61 1.57 -1.10
N LEU A 104 -11.46 2.09 -1.54
CA LEU A 104 -10.44 1.28 -2.22
C LEU A 104 -9.82 0.23 -1.29
N ALA A 105 -9.57 0.59 -0.02
CA ALA A 105 -9.07 -0.33 0.99
C ALA A 105 -10.04 -1.49 1.24
N GLN A 106 -11.34 -1.23 1.32
CA GLN A 106 -12.36 -2.27 1.45
C GLN A 106 -12.39 -3.22 0.24
N GLY A 107 -12.13 -2.70 -0.96
CA GLY A 107 -12.12 -3.49 -2.20
C GLY A 107 -11.03 -4.57 -2.27
N VAL A 108 -9.88 -4.34 -1.62
CA VAL A 108 -8.76 -5.31 -1.58
C VAL A 108 -8.54 -5.92 -0.19
N ASN A 109 -9.23 -5.40 0.82
CA ASN A 109 -9.30 -5.91 2.20
C ASN A 109 -7.92 -6.24 2.81
N PRO A 110 -6.99 -5.27 2.94
CA PRO A 110 -5.71 -5.52 3.59
C PRO A 110 -5.92 -5.88 5.07
N LEU A 111 -5.02 -6.69 5.62
CA LEU A 111 -5.08 -7.15 7.02
C LEU A 111 -5.28 -5.99 8.01
N ALA A 112 -4.68 -4.84 7.73
CA ALA A 112 -4.77 -3.65 8.56
C ALA A 112 -6.21 -3.16 8.83
N LEU A 113 -7.20 -3.50 8.00
CA LEU A 113 -8.61 -3.11 8.19
C LEU A 113 -9.37 -3.93 9.25
N SER A 114 -8.83 -5.07 9.67
CA SER A 114 -9.52 -6.00 10.58
C SER A 114 -8.66 -6.54 11.70
N TRP A 115 -7.37 -6.22 11.75
CA TRP A 115 -6.44 -6.82 12.72
C TRP A 115 -6.71 -6.45 14.18
N GLY A 116 -7.21 -5.24 14.47
CA GLY A 116 -7.46 -4.79 15.84
C GLY A 116 -8.88 -5.05 16.35
N LYS A 117 -9.70 -5.79 15.60
CA LYS A 117 -11.11 -6.09 15.91
C LYS A 117 -11.29 -7.50 16.44
#